data_AF-A0A5C4PBX6-F1
#
_entry.id   AF-A0A5C4PBX6-F1
#
_cell.length_a   1.000
_cell.length_b   1.000
_cell.length_c   1.000
_cell.angle_alpha   90.00
_cell.angle_beta   90.00
_cell.angle_gamma   90.00
#
_symmetry.space_group_name_H-M   'P 1'
#
loop_
_entity.id
_entity.type
_entity.pdbx_description
1 polymer ?
#
loop_
_entity_poly.entity_id
_entity_poly.type
_entity_poly.pdbx_seq_one_letter_code
_entity_poly.pdbx_strand_id
1 'polypeptide(L)'
;MEKMKGISLTVIALTLFIACSTTVQADAASLSEARVLVAQTGLGKKLSSLALLTAKSTTTYATIADKLGNASANSAVSDEINALLPQYQPKWDESLARAYEKSFSEEELSSLVSQGRASQYAPEVKERQAGIGRYMQANAQPILVSLVSDALKATLSKYVQ
;
A
#
# COMPACT_ATOMS: atom_id res chain seq x y z
N MET A 1 -32.11 -43.54 68.41
CA MET A 1 -32.30 -44.42 67.24
C MET A 1 -32.59 -43.51 66.05
N GLU A 2 -31.58 -43.15 65.24
CA GLU A 2 -31.11 -43.91 64.04
C GLU A 2 -32.25 -44.05 63.01
N LYS A 3 -32.22 -43.50 61.78
CA LYS A 3 -31.26 -43.64 60.66
C LYS A 3 -31.55 -42.54 59.60
N MET A 4 -30.53 -41.84 59.07
CA MET A 4 -29.93 -41.96 57.70
C MET A 4 -30.88 -41.64 56.52
N LYS A 5 -30.50 -41.07 55.36
CA LYS A 5 -29.26 -40.53 54.75
C LYS A 5 -29.61 -40.20 53.27
N GLY A 6 -28.93 -39.22 52.67
CA GLY A 6 -28.90 -38.98 51.20
C GLY A 6 -29.68 -37.72 50.78
N ILE A 7 -29.27 -36.90 49.81
CA ILE A 7 -28.33 -37.09 48.70
C ILE A 7 -27.79 -35.70 48.32
N SER A 8 -26.49 -35.64 48.03
CA SER A 8 -25.74 -34.48 47.54
C SER A 8 -26.19 -34.06 46.14
N LEU A 9 -26.22 -32.76 45.84
CA LEU A 9 -26.18 -32.26 44.47
C LEU A 9 -25.34 -30.97 44.41
N THR A 10 -24.12 -31.18 43.94
CA THR A 10 -23.05 -30.22 43.72
C THR A 10 -23.47 -29.21 42.65
N VAL A 11 -23.60 -27.93 43.02
CA VAL A 11 -23.79 -26.84 42.06
C VAL A 11 -22.43 -26.53 41.43
N ILE A 12 -22.19 -27.02 40.23
CA ILE A 12 -21.04 -26.66 39.40
C ILE A 12 -21.32 -25.27 38.82
N ALA A 13 -20.75 -24.24 39.43
CA ALA A 13 -20.71 -22.90 38.86
C ALA A 13 -19.65 -22.87 37.74
N LEU A 14 -20.12 -23.02 36.50
CA LEU A 14 -19.32 -22.86 35.28
C LEU A 14 -19.07 -21.36 35.07
N THR A 15 -17.94 -20.84 35.56
CA THR A 15 -17.45 -19.50 35.26
C THR A 15 -16.97 -19.47 33.81
N LEU A 16 -17.83 -18.96 32.91
CA LEU A 16 -17.50 -18.72 31.51
C LEU A 16 -16.54 -17.53 31.43
N PHE A 17 -15.24 -17.80 31.40
CA PHE A 17 -14.23 -16.78 31.12
C PHE A 17 -14.23 -16.53 29.60
N ILE A 18 -15.06 -15.59 29.15
CA ILE A 18 -15.02 -15.10 27.77
C ILE A 18 -13.77 -14.22 27.66
N ALA A 19 -12.67 -14.82 27.21
CA ALA A 19 -11.49 -14.08 26.77
C ALA A 19 -11.86 -13.30 25.50
N CYS A 20 -12.02 -11.99 25.63
CA CYS A 20 -12.27 -11.09 24.50
C CYS A 20 -11.01 -11.04 23.64
N SER A 21 -11.04 -11.67 22.46
CA SER A 21 -9.99 -11.54 21.44
C SER A 21 -10.10 -10.16 20.78
N THR A 22 -9.39 -9.16 21.28
CA THR A 22 -9.40 -7.78 20.72
C THR A 22 -8.31 -7.49 19.71
N THR A 23 -7.53 -8.48 19.25
CA THR A 23 -6.33 -8.21 18.42
C THR A 23 -6.61 -7.96 16.93
N VAL A 24 -7.84 -8.10 16.43
CA VAL A 24 -8.16 -7.91 15.00
C VAL A 24 -8.62 -6.48 14.66
N GLN A 25 -9.08 -5.70 15.66
CA GLN A 25 -9.71 -4.41 15.40
C GLN A 25 -8.71 -3.26 15.20
N ALA A 26 -7.55 -3.32 15.86
CA ALA A 26 -6.49 -2.29 15.75
C ALA A 26 -5.76 -2.32 14.40
N ASP A 27 -5.51 -3.52 13.84
CA ASP A 27 -4.84 -3.68 12.53
C ASP A 27 -5.75 -3.17 11.40
N ALA A 28 -7.05 -3.44 11.49
CA ALA A 28 -8.03 -2.94 10.51
C ALA A 28 -8.22 -1.41 10.57
N ALA A 29 -8.19 -0.83 11.78
CA ALA A 29 -8.25 0.61 11.98
C ALA A 29 -7.00 1.27 11.38
N SER A 30 -5.81 0.98 11.91
CA SER A 30 -4.54 1.58 11.46
C SER A 30 -4.33 1.53 9.94
N LEU A 31 -4.70 0.44 9.27
CA LEU A 31 -4.68 0.36 7.82
C LEU A 31 -5.65 1.34 7.14
N SER A 32 -6.85 1.50 7.68
CA SER A 32 -7.82 2.50 7.23
C SER A 32 -7.24 3.92 7.33
N GLU A 33 -6.63 4.30 8.47
CA GLU A 33 -5.98 5.61 8.58
C GLU A 33 -4.80 5.75 7.61
N ALA A 34 -4.00 4.71 7.41
CA ALA A 34 -2.92 4.72 6.43
C ALA A 34 -3.44 4.92 4.99
N ARG A 35 -4.56 4.31 4.62
CA ARG A 35 -5.22 4.55 3.31
C ARG A 35 -5.68 5.99 3.18
N VAL A 36 -6.31 6.53 4.23
CA VAL A 36 -6.73 7.94 4.24
C VAL A 36 -5.53 8.86 4.09
N LEU A 37 -4.43 8.59 4.80
CA LEU A 37 -3.20 9.35 4.71
C LEU A 37 -2.63 9.34 3.28
N VAL A 38 -2.52 8.16 2.66
CA VAL A 38 -2.01 8.01 1.28
C VAL A 38 -2.89 8.79 0.29
N ALA A 39 -4.20 8.70 0.42
CA ALA A 39 -5.15 9.41 -0.44
C ALA A 39 -5.04 10.94 -0.28
N GLN A 40 -5.00 11.45 0.95
CA GLN A 40 -4.93 12.89 1.24
C GLN A 40 -3.61 13.52 0.82
N THR A 41 -2.50 12.83 1.07
CA THR A 41 -1.15 13.34 0.76
C THR A 41 -0.77 13.17 -0.71
N GLY A 42 -1.50 12.31 -1.44
CA GLY A 42 -1.19 12.01 -2.84
C GLY A 42 0.15 11.31 -3.04
N LEU A 43 0.65 10.60 -2.03
CA LEU A 43 1.92 9.85 -2.10
C LEU A 43 1.94 8.86 -3.28
N GLY A 44 0.78 8.29 -3.60
CA GLY A 44 0.57 7.41 -4.75
C GLY A 44 0.83 8.04 -6.11
N LYS A 45 0.64 9.37 -6.25
CA LYS A 45 0.66 10.07 -7.54
C LYS A 45 2.02 10.04 -8.24
N LYS A 46 3.09 9.64 -7.54
CA LYS A 46 4.43 9.48 -8.11
C LYS A 46 4.57 8.25 -9.02
N LEU A 47 3.62 7.32 -8.99
CA LEU A 47 3.69 6.07 -9.76
C LEU A 47 3.94 6.32 -11.26
N SER A 48 3.22 7.24 -11.89
CA SER A 48 3.39 7.54 -13.32
C SER A 48 4.80 8.03 -13.66
N SER A 49 5.33 8.94 -12.85
CA SER A 49 6.69 9.47 -13.03
C SER A 49 7.77 8.42 -12.79
N LEU A 50 7.56 7.53 -11.81
CA LEU A 50 8.46 6.40 -11.57
C LEU A 50 8.41 5.41 -12.73
N ALA A 51 7.22 5.08 -13.22
CA ALA A 51 7.04 4.19 -14.36
C ALA A 51 7.74 4.73 -15.60
N LEU A 52 7.60 6.02 -15.89
CA LEU A 52 8.28 6.64 -17.04
C LEU A 52 9.80 6.62 -16.87
N LEU A 53 10.31 6.97 -15.69
CA LEU A 53 11.74 6.91 -15.40
C LEU A 53 12.29 5.48 -15.58
N THR A 54 11.57 4.49 -15.06
CA THR A 54 11.93 3.08 -15.23
C THR A 54 11.88 2.67 -16.71
N ALA A 55 10.83 3.04 -17.45
CA ALA A 55 10.69 2.75 -18.87
C ALA A 55 11.89 3.29 -19.67
N LYS A 56 12.30 4.53 -19.41
CA LYS A 56 13.45 5.19 -20.08
C LYS A 56 14.78 4.48 -19.87
N SER A 57 14.90 3.64 -18.84
CA SER A 57 16.12 2.85 -18.59
C SER A 57 16.16 1.52 -19.37
N THR A 58 15.13 1.21 -20.17
CA THR A 58 15.02 -0.05 -20.90
C THR A 58 15.47 0.05 -22.35
N THR A 59 15.96 -1.05 -22.91
CA THR A 59 16.27 -1.17 -24.35
C THR A 59 15.02 -1.01 -25.22
N THR A 60 13.84 -1.47 -24.75
CA THR A 60 12.58 -1.31 -25.50
C THR A 60 12.23 0.17 -25.70
N TYR A 61 12.44 1.00 -24.68
CA TYR A 61 12.27 2.45 -24.84
C TYR A 61 13.25 3.02 -25.85
N ALA A 62 14.53 2.61 -25.81
CA ALA A 62 15.53 3.05 -26.79
C ALA A 62 15.08 2.71 -28.23
N THR A 63 14.56 1.51 -28.47
CA THR A 63 14.01 1.12 -29.78
C THR A 63 12.83 1.99 -30.23
N ILE A 64 11.93 2.34 -29.30
CA ILE A 64 10.81 3.25 -29.60
C ILE A 64 11.35 4.66 -29.93
N ALA A 65 12.33 5.14 -29.17
CA ALA A 65 12.95 6.45 -29.35
C ALA A 65 13.72 6.56 -30.68
N ASP A 66 14.40 5.51 -31.11
CA ASP A 66 15.10 5.46 -32.40
C ASP A 66 14.13 5.62 -33.59
N LYS A 67 12.89 5.14 -33.45
CA LYS A 67 11.86 5.24 -34.49
C LYS A 67 11.08 6.56 -34.46
N LEU A 68 10.74 7.05 -33.27
CA LEU A 68 9.83 8.19 -33.12
C LEU A 68 10.54 9.51 -32.79
N GLY A 69 11.80 9.46 -32.38
CA GLY A 69 12.49 10.53 -31.68
C GLY A 69 12.13 10.58 -30.19
N ASN A 70 13.05 11.12 -29.39
CA ASN A 70 12.93 11.13 -27.92
C ASN A 70 11.65 11.81 -27.39
N ALA A 71 11.26 12.95 -27.94
CA ALA A 71 10.09 13.69 -27.48
C ALA A 71 8.79 12.88 -27.69
N SER A 72 8.61 12.35 -28.90
CA SER A 72 7.46 11.54 -29.28
C SER A 72 7.41 10.22 -28.50
N ALA A 73 8.55 9.55 -28.30
CA ALA A 73 8.63 8.34 -27.48
C ALA A 73 8.26 8.61 -26.02
N ASN A 74 8.72 9.73 -25.46
CA ASN A 74 8.37 10.13 -24.11
C ASN A 74 6.87 10.38 -23.95
N SER A 75 6.24 11.08 -24.92
CA SER A 75 4.79 11.30 -24.93
C SER A 75 4.03 9.98 -25.05
N ALA A 76 4.35 9.17 -26.07
CA ALA A 76 3.64 7.93 -26.36
C ALA A 76 3.68 6.96 -25.18
N VAL A 77 4.84 6.75 -24.57
CA VAL A 77 4.95 5.88 -23.38
C VAL A 77 4.23 6.47 -22.18
N SER A 78 4.28 7.79 -21.98
CA SER A 78 3.54 8.45 -20.89
C SER A 78 2.03 8.29 -21.06
N ASP A 79 1.52 8.39 -22.29
CA ASP A 79 0.10 8.22 -22.60
C ASP A 79 -0.36 6.80 -22.26
N GLU A 80 0.41 5.77 -22.64
CA GLU A 80 0.09 4.38 -22.25
C GLU A 80 0.19 4.15 -20.73
N ILE A 81 1.20 4.72 -20.05
CA ILE A 81 1.29 4.66 -18.60
C ILE A 81 0.04 5.25 -17.96
N ASN A 82 -0.37 6.45 -18.39
CA ASN A 82 -1.53 7.15 -17.85
C ASN A 82 -2.84 6.38 -18.12
N ALA A 83 -2.98 5.78 -19.30
CA ALA A 83 -4.12 4.94 -19.65
C ALA A 83 -4.23 3.68 -18.75
N LEU A 84 -3.09 3.16 -18.28
CA LEU A 84 -3.03 1.97 -17.42
C LEU A 84 -3.13 2.30 -15.92
N LEU A 85 -2.97 3.57 -15.50
CA LEU A 85 -3.04 3.95 -14.08
C LEU A 85 -4.30 3.47 -13.35
N PRO A 86 -5.53 3.51 -13.93
CA PRO A 86 -6.71 3.01 -13.24
C PRO A 86 -6.60 1.55 -12.78
N GLN A 87 -5.82 0.71 -13.47
CA GLN A 87 -5.60 -0.69 -13.12
C GLN A 87 -4.50 -0.90 -12.06
N TYR A 88 -3.48 -0.03 -12.07
CA TYR A 88 -2.25 -0.21 -11.29
C TYR A 88 -2.20 0.67 -10.02
N GLN A 89 -2.78 1.87 -10.07
CA GLN A 89 -2.77 2.83 -8.97
C GLN A 89 -3.38 2.27 -7.68
N PRO A 90 -4.53 1.56 -7.68
CA PRO A 90 -5.10 1.03 -6.44
C PRO A 90 -4.18 0.02 -5.73
N LYS A 91 -3.46 -0.81 -6.49
CA LYS A 91 -2.52 -1.81 -5.94
C LYS A 91 -1.27 -1.13 -5.34
N TRP A 92 -0.80 -0.09 -6.01
CA TRP A 92 0.31 0.73 -5.55
C TRP A 92 -0.04 1.48 -4.26
N ASP A 93 -1.22 2.12 -4.23
CA ASP A 93 -1.70 2.89 -3.07
C ASP A 93 -1.96 1.98 -1.86
N GLU A 94 -2.49 0.78 -2.07
CA GLU A 94 -2.63 -0.22 -1.01
C GLU A 94 -1.25 -0.64 -0.46
N SER A 95 -0.25 -0.83 -1.34
CA SER A 95 1.11 -1.16 -0.88
C SER A 95 1.74 -0.03 -0.08
N LEU A 96 1.49 1.23 -0.45
CA LEU A 96 1.87 2.39 0.35
C LEU A 96 1.17 2.39 1.70
N ALA A 97 -0.14 2.17 1.73
CA ALA A 97 -0.90 2.13 2.99
C ALA A 97 -0.33 1.05 3.93
N ARG A 98 -0.03 -0.14 3.41
CA ARG A 98 0.63 -1.23 4.17
C ARG A 98 2.03 -0.84 4.67
N ALA A 99 2.78 -0.08 3.88
CA ALA A 99 4.09 0.42 4.30
C ALA A 99 3.98 1.39 5.48
N TYR A 100 2.97 2.26 5.47
CA TYR A 100 2.69 3.22 6.53
C TYR A 100 2.13 2.53 7.79
N GLU A 101 1.15 1.63 7.64
CA GLU A 101 0.64 0.77 8.73
C GLU A 101 1.77 0.05 9.47
N LYS A 102 2.76 -0.49 8.75
CA LYS A 102 3.91 -1.16 9.37
C LYS A 102 4.93 -0.22 10.01
N SER A 103 4.90 1.06 9.63
CA SER A 103 5.89 2.05 10.05
C SER A 103 5.39 2.94 11.17
N PHE A 104 4.09 2.96 11.46
CA PHE A 104 3.46 3.87 12.42
C PHE A 104 2.40 3.15 13.25
N SER A 105 2.21 3.58 14.49
CA SER A 105 1.06 3.14 15.29
C SER A 105 -0.24 3.79 14.80
N GLU A 106 -1.38 3.27 15.25
CA GLU A 106 -2.70 3.83 14.97
C GLU A 106 -2.80 5.30 15.43
N GLU A 107 -2.28 5.62 16.62
CA GLU A 107 -2.30 6.97 17.18
C GLU A 107 -1.45 7.94 16.34
N GLU A 108 -0.30 7.48 15.88
CA GLU A 108 0.58 8.25 15.00
C GLU A 108 -0.10 8.53 13.65
N LEU A 109 -0.69 7.50 13.03
CA LEU A 109 -1.42 7.64 11.76
C LEU A 109 -2.63 8.56 11.88
N SER A 110 -3.43 8.39 12.94
CA SER A 110 -4.59 9.24 13.22
C SER A 110 -4.20 10.70 13.41
N SER A 111 -3.10 10.96 14.13
CA SER A 111 -2.54 12.30 14.29
C SER A 111 -2.02 12.88 12.97
N LEU A 112 -1.33 12.08 12.16
CA LEU A 112 -0.85 12.49 10.83
C LEU A 112 -2.01 12.80 9.87
N VAL A 113 -3.09 12.02 9.91
CA VAL A 113 -4.30 12.26 9.10
C VAL A 113 -5.01 13.53 9.55
N SER A 114 -5.19 13.74 10.85
CA SER A 114 -5.97 14.86 11.37
C SER A 114 -5.22 16.19 11.36
N GLN A 115 -3.90 16.17 11.59
CA GLN A 115 -3.09 17.38 11.77
C GLN A 115 -2.08 17.61 10.64
N GLY A 116 -1.83 16.61 9.79
CA GLY A 116 -0.89 16.70 8.67
C GLY A 116 0.49 17.18 9.14
N ARG A 117 0.98 18.28 8.55
CA ARG A 117 2.29 18.86 8.89
C ARG A 117 2.37 19.48 10.28
N ALA A 118 1.23 19.76 10.93
CA ALA A 118 1.18 20.26 12.30
C ALA A 118 1.22 19.13 13.33
N SER A 119 1.11 17.87 12.90
CA SER A 119 1.25 16.71 13.78
C SER A 119 2.62 16.72 14.45
N GLN A 120 2.64 16.38 15.75
CA GLN A 120 3.88 16.13 16.47
C GLN A 120 4.73 15.02 15.83
N TYR A 121 4.10 14.11 15.07
CA TYR A 121 4.74 12.98 14.39
C TYR A 121 5.19 13.29 12.95
N ALA A 122 5.01 14.53 12.48
CA ALA A 122 5.40 14.92 11.12
C ALA A 122 6.91 14.78 10.85
N PRO A 123 7.83 15.09 11.80
CA PRO A 123 9.27 14.84 11.63
C PRO A 123 9.60 13.36 11.36
N GLU A 124 8.91 12.45 12.04
CA GLU A 124 9.12 11.00 12.00
C GLU A 124 8.78 10.41 10.62
N VAL A 125 7.89 11.05 9.86
CA VAL A 125 7.62 10.67 8.46
C VAL A 125 8.89 10.68 7.63
N LYS A 126 9.74 11.70 7.80
CA LYS A 126 11.01 11.80 7.07
C LYS A 126 12.00 10.74 7.56
N GLU A 127 12.07 10.51 8.87
CA GLU A 127 12.97 9.54 9.47
C GLU A 127 12.65 8.11 9.04
N ARG A 128 11.36 7.78 8.94
CA ARG A 128 10.88 6.43 8.58
C ARG A 128 10.79 6.21 7.06
N GLN A 129 11.02 7.25 6.25
CA GLN A 129 10.92 7.19 4.78
C GLN A 129 11.81 6.13 4.16
N ALA A 130 13.01 5.90 4.71
CA ALA A 130 13.91 4.85 4.22
C ALA A 130 13.32 3.43 4.42
N GLY A 131 12.62 3.21 5.54
CA GLY A 131 11.92 1.94 5.83
C GLY A 131 10.75 1.71 4.88
N ILE A 132 9.92 2.74 4.70
CA ILE A 132 8.80 2.75 3.74
C ILE A 132 9.32 2.46 2.32
N GLY A 133 10.43 3.10 1.92
CA GLY A 133 11.06 2.87 0.62
C GLY A 133 11.52 1.42 0.42
N ARG A 134 12.17 0.81 1.43
CA ARG A 134 12.55 -0.61 1.37
C ARG A 134 11.33 -1.53 1.28
N TYR A 135 10.27 -1.24 2.03
CA TYR A 135 9.03 -2.01 1.94
C TYR A 135 8.42 -1.93 0.53
N MET A 136 8.35 -0.72 -0.04
CA MET A 136 7.84 -0.51 -1.40
C MET A 136 8.70 -1.21 -2.45
N GLN A 137 10.03 -1.21 -2.30
CA GLN A 137 10.91 -1.97 -3.19
C GLN A 137 10.62 -3.47 -3.11
N ALA A 138 10.44 -4.03 -1.92
CA ALA A 138 10.18 -5.46 -1.77
C ALA A 138 8.78 -5.88 -2.25
N ASN A 139 7.76 -5.05 -2.06
CA ASN A 139 6.36 -5.47 -2.22
C ASN A 139 5.64 -4.80 -3.41
N ALA A 140 6.03 -3.59 -3.80
CA ALA A 140 5.38 -2.83 -4.86
C ALA A 140 6.19 -2.73 -6.15
N GLN A 141 7.49 -3.11 -6.14
CA GLN A 141 8.30 -3.15 -7.35
C GLN A 141 7.69 -4.03 -8.46
N PRO A 142 7.09 -5.21 -8.19
CA PRO A 142 6.44 -6.00 -9.23
C PRO A 142 5.27 -5.27 -9.91
N ILE A 143 4.56 -4.41 -9.17
CA ILE A 143 3.47 -3.57 -9.69
C ILE A 143 4.03 -2.55 -10.68
N LEU A 144 5.11 -1.86 -10.30
CA LEU A 144 5.81 -0.90 -11.16
C LEU A 144 6.34 -1.56 -12.43
N VAL A 145 7.00 -2.70 -12.32
CA VAL A 145 7.56 -3.44 -13.46
C VAL A 145 6.45 -3.87 -14.43
N SER A 146 5.32 -4.35 -13.91
CA SER A 146 4.19 -4.77 -14.74
C SER A 146 3.57 -3.60 -15.51
N LEU A 147 3.34 -2.47 -14.84
CA LEU A 147 2.86 -1.23 -15.48
C LEU A 147 3.80 -0.79 -16.62
N VAL A 148 5.11 -0.78 -16.35
CA VAL A 148 6.12 -0.40 -17.36
C VAL A 148 6.14 -1.36 -18.54
N SER A 149 6.11 -2.66 -18.27
CA SER A 149 6.10 -3.69 -19.31
C SER A 149 4.88 -3.54 -20.22
N ASP A 150 3.68 -3.36 -19.64
CA ASP A 150 2.44 -3.21 -20.40
C ASP A 150 2.44 -1.92 -21.23
N ALA A 151 2.90 -0.81 -20.67
CA ALA A 151 2.98 0.47 -21.38
C ALA A 151 3.96 0.41 -22.57
N LEU A 152 5.15 -0.18 -22.36
CA LEU A 152 6.15 -0.35 -23.42
C LEU A 152 5.62 -1.28 -24.52
N LYS A 153 4.97 -2.39 -24.15
CA LYS A 153 4.37 -3.33 -25.11
C LYS A 153 3.25 -2.68 -25.93
N ALA A 154 2.38 -1.90 -25.28
CA ALA A 154 1.31 -1.17 -25.96
C ALA A 154 1.86 -0.13 -26.94
N THR A 155 2.88 0.62 -26.50
CA THR A 155 3.56 1.62 -27.35
C THR A 155 4.23 0.97 -28.55
N LEU A 156 4.98 -0.11 -28.34
CA LEU A 156 5.68 -0.83 -29.41
C LEU A 156 4.69 -1.36 -30.46
N SER A 157 3.59 -1.95 -30.02
CA SER A 157 2.54 -2.45 -30.91
C SER A 157 1.89 -1.35 -31.76
N LYS A 158 1.82 -0.11 -31.26
CA LYS A 158 1.20 1.02 -31.95
C LYS A 158 2.11 1.69 -32.98
N TYR A 159 3.43 1.72 -32.75
CA TYR A 159 4.33 2.61 -33.47
C TYR A 159 5.52 1.93 -34.15
N VAL A 160 5.82 0.68 -33.80
CA VAL A 160 7.08 0.03 -34.19
C VAL A 160 6.88 -1.21 -35.06
N GLN A 161 5.67 -1.79 -35.06
CA GLN A 161 5.29 -2.87 -35.98
C GLN A 161 5.22 -2.37 -37.43
#